data_AF-A0A957R0S4-F1
#
_entry.id   AF-A0A957R0S4-F1
#
_cell.length_a   1.000
_cell.length_b   1.000
_cell.length_c   1.000
_cell.angle_alpha   90.00
_cell.angle_beta   90.00
_cell.angle_gamma   90.00
#
_symmetry.space_group_name_H-M   'P 1'
#
loop_
_entity.id
_entity.type
_entity.pdbx_description
1 polymer ?
#
loop_
_entity_poly.entity_id
_entity_poly.type
_entity_poly.pdbx_seq_one_letter_code
_entity_poly.pdbx_strand_id
1 'polypeptide(L)' 'MIEVNKMKIIIPGGSGQVGTMLARALHRQGHQVVVLTRRPVRAPWRTLFWDGLTLGPWVEVLDGAD' A
#
# COMPACT_ATOMS: atom_id res chain seq x y z
N MET A 1 -13.00 22.17 7.73
CA MET A 1 -12.68 20.75 7.50
C MET A 1 -11.65 20.72 6.40
N ILE A 2 -10.46 20.17 6.66
CA ILE A 2 -9.46 19.98 5.61
C ILE A 2 -9.89 18.77 4.80
N GLU A 3 -10.24 19.00 3.54
CA GLU A 3 -10.56 17.95 2.60
C GLU A 3 -9.24 17.27 2.20
N VAL A 4 -9.03 16.05 2.69
CA VAL A 4 -7.85 15.27 2.32
C VAL A 4 -8.14 14.66 0.97
N ASN A 5 -7.37 15.06 -0.05
CA ASN A 5 -7.55 14.55 -1.41
C ASN A 5 -7.28 13.04 -1.45
N LYS A 6 -8.17 12.25 -2.07
CA LYS A 6 -8.06 10.79 -2.07
C LYS A 6 -6.96 10.32 -3.03
N MET A 7 -5.77 10.06 -2.47
CA MET A 7 -4.61 9.51 -3.19
C MET A 7 -4.56 7.97 -3.27
N LYS A 8 -3.77 7.47 -4.22
CA LYS A 8 -3.36 6.05 -4.35
C LYS A 8 -1.92 5.89 -3.88
N ILE A 9 -1.70 5.11 -2.83
CA ILE A 9 -0.42 5.04 -2.12
C ILE A 9 0.09 3.61 -2.09
N ILE A 10 1.32 3.41 -2.55
CA ILE A 10 2.02 2.12 -2.57
C ILE A 10 3.09 2.10 -1.49
N ILE A 11 3.05 1.14 -0.58
CA ILE A 11 3.98 1.04 0.56
C ILE A 11 4.83 -0.23 0.42
N PRO A 12 6.04 -0.13 -0.17
CA PRO A 12 7.01 -1.22 -0.13
C PRO A 12 7.47 -1.48 1.31
N GLY A 13 7.46 -2.76 1.74
CA GLY A 13 7.82 -3.11 3.13
C GLY A 13 6.77 -2.68 4.17
N GLY A 14 5.56 -2.33 3.74
CA GLY A 14 4.47 -1.88 4.61
C GLY A 14 4.00 -2.88 5.67
N SER A 15 4.49 -4.13 5.64
CA SER A 15 4.17 -5.16 6.62
C SER A 15 4.98 -5.07 7.93
N GLY A 16 5.96 -4.16 8.03
CA GLY A 16 6.67 -3.86 9.29
C GLY A 16 5.83 -3.01 10.25
N GLN A 17 6.36 -2.71 11.46
CA GLN A 17 5.63 -1.91 12.47
C GLN A 17 5.24 -0.52 11.95
N VAL A 18 6.22 0.24 11.48
CA VAL A 18 6.00 1.61 10.96
C VAL A 18 5.09 1.58 9.73
N GLY A 19 5.37 0.67 8.79
CA GLY A 19 4.57 0.50 7.58
C GLY A 19 3.10 0.19 7.89
N THR A 20 2.84 -0.66 8.88
CA THR A 20 1.47 -1.03 9.29
C THR A 20 0.76 0.15 9.94
N MET A 21 1.45 0.93 10.78
CA MET A 21 0.89 2.14 11.38
C MET A 21 0.55 3.18 10.30
N LEU A 22 1.45 3.39 9.34
CA LEU A 22 1.26 4.30 8.22
C LEU A 22 0.08 3.86 7.32
N ALA A 23 0.07 2.59 6.90
CA ALA A 23 -1.01 2.02 6.09
C ALA A 23 -2.38 2.19 6.76
N ARG A 24 -2.43 1.96 8.09
CA ARG A 24 -3.66 2.16 8.86
C ARG A 24 -4.09 3.62 8.91
N ALA A 25 -3.16 4.55 9.12
CA ALA A 25 -3.47 5.97 9.16
C ALA A 25 -4.03 6.46 7.81
N LEU A 26 -3.34 6.13 6.72
CA LEU A 26 -3.74 6.54 5.36
C LEU A 26 -5.05 5.89 4.92
N HIS A 27 -5.25 4.60 5.24
CA HIS A 27 -6.50 3.93 4.94
C HIS A 27 -7.69 4.56 5.69
N ARG A 28 -7.53 4.93 6.97
CA ARG A 28 -8.57 5.65 7.74
C ARG A 28 -8.89 7.03 7.19
N GLN A 29 -7.95 7.66 6.49
CA GLN A 29 -8.16 8.93 5.81
C GLN A 29 -8.87 8.76 4.44
N GLY A 30 -9.17 7.52 4.03
CA GLY A 30 -9.89 7.22 2.80
C GLY A 30 -9.00 6.99 1.57
N HIS A 31 -7.68 7.02 1.72
CA HIS A 31 -6.73 6.74 0.65
C HIS A 31 -6.80 5.28 0.18
N GLN A 32 -6.49 5.06 -1.09
CA GLN A 32 -6.30 3.71 -1.63
C GLN A 32 -4.89 3.23 -1.30
N VAL A 33 -4.77 2.36 -0.30
CA VAL A 33 -3.46 1.84 0.12
C VAL A 33 -3.22 0.46 -0.50
N VAL A 34 -2.02 0.26 -1.04
CA VAL A 34 -1.50 -1.06 -1.45
C VAL A 34 -0.16 -1.29 -0.77
N VAL A 35 -0.02 -2.40 -0.04
CA VAL A 35 1.24 -2.80 0.59
C VAL A 35 1.93 -3.87 -0.26
N LEU A 36 3.19 -3.62 -0.62
CA LEU A 36 4.04 -4.63 -1.26
C LEU A 36 4.82 -5.38 -0.19
N THR A 37 4.73 -6.71 -0.20
CA THR A 37 5.33 -7.58 0.82
C THR A 37 5.74 -8.93 0.25
N ARG A 38 6.74 -9.56 0.86
CA ARG A 38 7.16 -10.92 0.51
C ARG A 38 6.17 -11.99 1.00
N ARG A 39 5.26 -11.65 1.92
CA ARG A 39 4.26 -12.56 2.48
C ARG A 39 2.90 -11.86 2.56
N PRO A 40 2.09 -11.89 1.48
CA PRO A 40 0.77 -11.28 1.49
C PRO A 40 -0.11 -11.86 2.59
N VAL A 41 -0.80 -10.99 3.31
CA VAL A 41 -1.76 -11.34 4.36
C VAL A 41 -3.05 -10.55 4.17
N ARG A 42 -4.15 -11.07 4.71
CA ARG A 42 -5.43 -10.35 4.72
C ARG A 42 -5.32 -9.10 5.59
N ALA A 43 -5.70 -7.95 5.03
CA ALA A 43 -5.73 -6.66 5.72
C ALA A 43 -6.91 -5.82 5.20
N PRO A 44 -7.27 -4.70 5.87
CA PRO A 44 -8.25 -3.75 5.35
C PRO A 44 -7.85 -3.06 4.03
N TRP A 45 -6.58 -3.12 3.66
CA TRP A 45 -6.02 -2.63 2.40
C TRP A 45 -5.48 -3.78 1.55
N ARG A 46 -5.20 -3.51 0.27
CA ARG A 46 -4.65 -4.52 -0.66
C ARG A 46 -3.21 -4.86 -0.27
N THR A 47 -2.87 -6.14 -0.28
CA THR A 47 -1.49 -6.62 -0.14
C THR A 47 -1.11 -7.37 -1.41
N LEU A 48 0.10 -7.14 -1.92
CA LEU A 48 0.62 -7.82 -3.11
C LEU A 48 2.00 -8.38 -2.86
N PHE A 49 2.27 -9.53 -3.49
CA PHE A 49 3.59 -10.13 -3.47
C PHE A 49 4.58 -9.26 -4.24
N TRP A 50 5.75 -9.06 -3.65
CA TRP A 50 6.91 -8.43 -4.29
C TRP A 50 8.19 -8.88 -3.59
N ASP A 51 9.22 -9.18 -4.38
CA ASP A 51 10.54 -9.62 -3.92
C ASP A 51 11.66 -8.62 -4.19
N GLY A 52 11.39 -7.51 -4.89
CA GLY A 52 12.41 -6.52 -5.28
C GLY A 52 13.25 -6.91 -6.50
N LEU A 53 13.02 -8.09 -7.08
CA LEU A 53 13.88 -8.67 -8.11
C LEU A 53 13.10 -8.99 -9.39
N THR A 54 11.87 -9.46 -9.26
CA THR A 54 11.06 -9.93 -10.38
C THR A 54 9.87 -9.00 -10.64
N LEU A 55 9.61 -8.75 -11.92
CA LEU A 55 8.37 -8.08 -12.34
C LEU A 55 7.18 -9.02 -12.14
N GLY A 56 6.01 -8.45 -11.87
CA GLY A 56 4.78 -9.21 -11.65
C GLY A 56 3.58 -8.29 -11.42
N PRO A 57 2.49 -8.79 -10.83
CA PRO A 57 1.24 -8.03 -10.62
C PRO A 57 1.39 -6.72 -9.82
N TRP A 58 2.49 -6.58 -9.07
CA TRP A 58 2.79 -5.35 -8.33
C TRP A 58 3.15 -4.16 -9.24
N VAL A 59 3.56 -4.42 -10.49
CA VAL A 59 3.92 -3.36 -11.45
C VAL A 59 2.68 -2.57 -11.85
N GLU A 60 1.56 -3.25 -12.08
CA GLU A 60 0.28 -2.64 -12.47
C GLU A 60 -0.25 -1.65 -11.42
N VAL A 61 0.08 -1.87 -10.14
CA VAL A 61 -0.39 -0.96 -9.09
C VAL A 61 0.40 0.34 -9.01
N LEU A 62 1.55 0.46 -9.67
CA LEU A 62 2.31 1.71 -9.71
C LEU A 62 1.61 2.80 -10.54
N ASP A 63 0.84 2.40 -11.56
CA ASP A 63 0.17 3.36 -12.43
C ASP A 63 -0.81 4.24 -11.65
N GLY A 64 -0.69 5.56 -11.77
CA GLY A 64 -1.50 6.52 -11.01
C GLY A 64 -1.31 6.49 -9.50
N ALA A 65 -0.20 5.96 -8.99
CA ALA A 65 0.21 6.18 -7.60
C ALA A 65 0.75 7.61 -7.43
N ASP A 66 0.44 8.23 -6.29
CA ASP A 66 0.93 9.54 -5.87
C ASP A 66 2.26 9.44 -5.10
#